data_AF-A0A6J1A441-F1
#
_entry.id   AF-A0A6J1A441-F1
#
_cell.length_a   1.000
_cell.length_b   1.000
_cell.length_c   1.000
_cell.angle_alpha   90.00
_cell.angle_beta   90.00
_cell.angle_gamma   90.00
#
_symmetry.space_group_name_H-M   'P 1'
#
loop_
_entity.id
_entity.type
_entity.pdbx_description
1 polymer ?
#
loop_
_entity_poly.entity_id
_entity_poly.type
_entity_poly.pdbx_seq_one_letter_code
_entity_poly.pdbx_strand_id
1 'polypeptide(L)'
;MENLLDLSWLMALQQQKSKFYEPCDHCQSARTSTYFCKDCMMAFVFCERCRNCSSDHGNHDYFQVFKPSYRLGVKVHDMQGLFDVSDIKNHTHNRHTIVYVDVKDQCACRREGGSVTRYCSIQCKVDDEADLYVHSAYDQFAEAAAVRASHRKGTPHRSPFY
;
A
#
# COMPACT_ATOMS: atom_id res chain seq x y z
N MET A 1 11.68 -8.55 -8.05
CA MET A 1 11.18 -7.31 -8.70
C MET A 1 9.68 -7.48 -8.91
N GLU A 2 9.00 -7.78 -7.82
CA GLU A 2 7.57 -8.11 -7.73
C GLU A 2 7.14 -7.41 -6.42
N ASN A 3 6.05 -6.64 -6.43
CA ASN A 3 5.29 -6.13 -5.26
C ASN A 3 4.73 -4.69 -5.41
N LEU A 4 5.03 -3.95 -6.49
CA LEU A 4 4.33 -2.69 -6.77
C LEU A 4 2.94 -2.89 -7.45
N LEU A 5 2.65 -4.11 -7.93
CA LEU A 5 1.43 -4.41 -8.69
C LEU A 5 0.27 -5.00 -7.86
N ASP A 6 0.48 -5.38 -6.60
CA ASP A 6 -0.60 -5.93 -5.76
C ASP A 6 -0.92 -5.02 -4.57
N LEU A 7 -1.16 -3.73 -4.86
CA LEU A 7 -1.71 -2.74 -3.91
C LEU A 7 -3.22 -2.58 -4.07
N SER A 8 -3.82 -3.41 -4.92
CA SER A 8 -5.26 -3.62 -5.10
C SER A 8 -5.98 -3.79 -3.76
N TRP A 9 -5.41 -4.57 -2.84
CA TRP A 9 -5.96 -4.79 -1.49
C TRP A 9 -5.96 -3.50 -0.65
N LEU A 10 -4.97 -2.61 -0.82
CA LEU A 10 -4.89 -1.35 -0.08
C LEU A 10 -5.99 -0.39 -0.54
N MET A 11 -6.17 -0.27 -1.86
CA MET A 11 -7.27 0.51 -2.43
C MET A 11 -8.63 -0.05 -2.01
N ALA A 12 -8.79 -1.37 -2.05
CA ALA A 12 -10.02 -2.02 -1.65
C ALA A 12 -10.30 -1.83 -0.15
N LEU A 13 -9.30 -1.97 0.71
CA LEU A 13 -9.40 -1.70 2.15
C LEU A 13 -9.90 -0.28 2.43
N GLN A 14 -9.37 0.71 1.70
CA GLN A 14 -9.81 2.11 1.83
C GLN A 14 -11.25 2.33 1.34
N GLN A 15 -11.65 1.68 0.24
CA GLN A 15 -13.03 1.74 -0.25
C GLN A 15 -14.03 1.13 0.74
N GLN A 16 -13.62 0.09 1.49
CA GLN A 16 -14.47 -0.57 2.50
C GLN A 16 -14.46 0.11 3.87
N LYS A 17 -13.84 1.29 4.02
CA LYS A 17 -13.71 2.03 5.31
C LYS A 17 -15.05 2.25 6.05
N SER A 18 -16.14 2.41 5.31
CA SER A 18 -17.49 2.60 5.86
C SER A 18 -18.11 1.30 6.40
N LYS A 19 -17.72 0.13 5.89
CA LYS A 19 -18.28 -1.17 6.32
C LYS A 19 -17.63 -1.73 7.58
N PHE A 20 -16.45 -1.24 7.96
CA PHE A 20 -15.84 -1.64 9.23
C PHE A 20 -16.66 -1.10 10.40
N TYR A 21 -16.86 -1.96 11.39
CA TYR A 21 -17.70 -1.73 12.57
C TYR A 21 -19.22 -1.70 12.31
N GLU A 22 -19.66 -2.03 11.09
CA GLU A 22 -21.06 -2.32 10.80
C GLU A 22 -21.40 -3.79 11.18
N PRO A 23 -22.69 -4.12 11.37
CA PRO A 23 -23.13 -5.50 11.55
C PRO A 23 -22.63 -6.42 10.43
N CYS A 24 -22.33 -7.67 10.77
CA CYS A 24 -21.82 -8.62 9.79
C CYS A 24 -22.95 -9.14 8.89
N ASP A 25 -22.94 -8.74 7.62
CA ASP A 25 -23.90 -9.18 6.60
C ASP A 25 -23.92 -10.69 6.41
N HIS A 26 -22.76 -11.36 6.58
CA HIS A 26 -22.61 -12.79 6.33
C HIS A 26 -23.34 -13.68 7.35
N CYS A 27 -23.41 -13.26 8.61
CA CYS A 27 -24.04 -14.06 9.66
C CYS A 27 -25.18 -13.33 10.39
N GLN A 28 -25.61 -12.17 9.87
CA GLN A 28 -26.64 -11.29 10.44
C GLN A 28 -26.51 -11.07 11.96
N SER A 29 -25.28 -11.14 12.47
CA SER A 29 -25.05 -11.03 13.91
C SER A 29 -24.83 -9.56 14.27
N ALA A 30 -25.20 -9.19 15.50
CA ALA A 30 -24.87 -7.89 16.08
C ALA A 30 -23.36 -7.66 16.28
N ARG A 31 -22.49 -8.61 15.89
CA ARG A 31 -21.05 -8.44 15.95
C ARG A 31 -20.56 -7.56 14.81
N THR A 32 -19.57 -6.75 15.13
CA THR A 32 -18.95 -5.80 14.22
C THR A 32 -17.99 -6.49 13.27
N SER A 33 -18.05 -6.09 12.00
CA SER A 33 -17.12 -6.54 10.97
C SER A 33 -15.78 -5.82 11.14
N THR A 34 -14.75 -6.55 11.55
CA THR A 34 -13.42 -5.99 11.90
C THR A 34 -12.28 -6.68 11.16
N TYR A 35 -12.55 -7.72 10.37
CA TYR A 35 -11.56 -8.42 9.59
C TYR A 35 -11.71 -8.10 8.11
N PHE A 36 -10.58 -8.07 7.41
CA PHE A 36 -10.48 -7.87 5.98
C PHE A 36 -9.64 -8.97 5.35
N CYS A 37 -10.12 -9.57 4.27
CA CYS A 37 -9.37 -10.57 3.49
C CYS A 37 -8.64 -9.90 2.32
N LYS A 38 -7.30 -10.03 2.30
CA LYS A 38 -6.43 -9.51 1.25
C LYS A 38 -6.75 -10.15 -0.10
N ASP A 39 -6.90 -11.47 -0.16
CA ASP A 39 -7.05 -12.19 -1.43
C ASP A 39 -8.42 -11.98 -2.08
N CYS A 40 -9.46 -11.77 -1.27
CA CYS A 40 -10.79 -11.51 -1.81
C CYS A 40 -11.04 -10.04 -2.15
N MET A 41 -10.21 -9.12 -1.65
CA MET A 41 -10.15 -7.67 -1.90
C MET A 41 -11.46 -6.88 -1.69
N MET A 42 -12.56 -7.20 -2.36
CA MET A 42 -13.77 -6.38 -2.42
C MET A 42 -15.03 -6.99 -1.79
N ALA A 43 -15.04 -8.28 -1.50
CA ALA A 43 -16.26 -8.98 -1.09
C ALA A 43 -16.33 -9.37 0.40
N PHE A 44 -15.26 -9.21 1.18
CA PHE A 44 -15.19 -9.84 2.50
C PHE A 44 -14.61 -8.92 3.58
N VAL A 45 -15.49 -8.08 4.12
CA VAL A 45 -15.35 -7.58 5.49
C VAL A 45 -16.22 -8.46 6.38
N PHE A 46 -15.64 -9.03 7.43
CA PHE A 46 -16.35 -10.03 8.22
C PHE A 46 -16.06 -9.91 9.72
N CYS A 47 -16.89 -10.54 10.53
CA CYS A 47 -16.70 -10.61 11.99
C CYS A 47 -15.87 -11.84 12.39
N GLU A 48 -15.40 -11.85 13.62
CA GLU A 48 -14.61 -12.95 14.19
C GLU A 48 -15.28 -14.33 14.06
N ARG A 49 -16.62 -14.41 14.04
CA ARG A 49 -17.31 -15.69 13.87
C ARG A 49 -17.15 -16.24 12.45
N CYS A 50 -17.28 -15.37 11.46
CA CYS A 50 -17.14 -15.71 10.06
C CYS A 50 -15.68 -16.00 9.66
N ARG A 51 -14.72 -15.51 10.46
CA ARG A 51 -13.29 -15.86 10.32
C ARG A 51 -13.07 -17.38 10.30
N ASN A 52 -13.81 -18.10 11.15
CA ASN A 52 -13.64 -19.53 11.33
C ASN A 52 -14.56 -20.37 10.42
N CYS A 53 -15.37 -19.73 9.56
CA CYS A 53 -16.10 -20.44 8.51
C CYS A 53 -15.09 -20.85 7.43
N SER A 54 -14.64 -22.11 7.51
CA SER A 54 -13.55 -22.66 6.70
C SER A 54 -13.88 -22.81 5.21
N SER A 55 -15.14 -22.64 4.80
CA SER A 55 -15.55 -22.88 3.41
C SER A 55 -14.97 -21.87 2.43
N ASP A 56 -14.69 -20.64 2.87
CA ASP A 56 -14.37 -19.54 1.95
C ASP A 56 -12.94 -18.98 2.12
N HIS A 57 -12.25 -19.25 3.23
CA HIS A 57 -11.01 -18.54 3.61
C HIS A 57 -9.90 -19.40 4.26
N GLY A 58 -9.94 -20.73 4.12
CA GLY A 58 -8.96 -21.62 4.79
C GLY A 58 -7.49 -21.34 4.44
N ASN A 59 -7.22 -20.80 3.25
CA ASN A 59 -5.88 -20.50 2.73
C ASN A 59 -5.69 -19.01 2.36
N HIS A 60 -6.56 -18.11 2.81
CA HIS A 60 -6.45 -16.69 2.47
C HIS A 60 -5.74 -15.91 3.57
N ASP A 61 -5.02 -14.89 3.14
CA ASP A 61 -4.45 -13.88 3.99
C ASP A 61 -5.53 -12.88 4.41
N TYR A 62 -5.69 -12.72 5.71
CA TYR A 62 -6.60 -11.74 6.28
C TYR A 62 -6.01 -11.15 7.56
N PHE A 63 -6.43 -9.93 7.88
CA PHE A 63 -5.93 -9.19 9.03
C PHE A 63 -7.04 -8.42 9.72
N GLN A 64 -6.81 -8.09 10.99
CA GLN A 64 -7.75 -7.30 11.77
C GLN A 64 -7.51 -5.80 11.56
N VAL A 65 -8.61 -5.09 11.32
CA VAL A 65 -8.67 -3.65 11.09
C VAL A 65 -9.25 -2.97 12.33
N PHE A 66 -8.57 -1.92 12.76
CA PHE A 66 -8.95 -1.02 13.83
C PHE A 66 -9.34 0.33 13.24
N LYS A 67 -10.28 1.03 13.88
CA LYS A 67 -10.70 2.39 13.48
C LYS A 67 -10.44 3.45 14.56
N PRO A 68 -9.21 3.58 15.08
CA PRO A 68 -8.87 4.62 16.06
C PRO A 68 -9.05 6.01 15.44
N SER A 69 -9.82 6.87 16.10
CA SER A 69 -10.07 8.25 15.67
C SER A 69 -10.49 8.36 14.19
N TYR A 70 -11.35 7.45 13.72
CA TYR A 70 -11.87 7.37 12.34
C TYR A 70 -10.83 7.10 11.25
N ARG A 71 -9.59 6.75 11.61
CA ARG A 71 -8.54 6.33 10.67
C ARG A 71 -8.39 4.83 10.69
N LEU A 72 -8.14 4.23 9.52
CA LEU A 72 -7.88 2.80 9.43
C LEU A 72 -6.48 2.50 9.98
N GLY A 73 -6.42 1.52 10.87
CA GLY A 73 -5.18 0.96 11.39
C GLY A 73 -5.22 -0.56 11.35
N VAL A 74 -4.08 -1.18 11.16
CA VAL A 74 -3.95 -2.66 11.13
C VAL A 74 -2.91 -3.10 12.14
N LYS A 75 -3.08 -4.30 12.69
CA LYS A 75 -2.13 -4.84 13.66
C LYS A 75 -0.80 -5.12 12.98
N VAL A 76 0.30 -4.67 13.60
CA VAL A 76 1.65 -4.87 13.05
C VAL A 76 1.96 -6.35 12.85
N HIS A 77 1.60 -7.18 13.83
CA HIS A 77 1.84 -8.62 13.76
C HIS A 77 1.18 -9.28 12.56
N ASP A 78 -0.05 -8.88 12.22
CA ASP A 78 -0.80 -9.47 11.10
C ASP A 78 -0.25 -8.94 9.76
N MET A 79 0.22 -7.68 9.75
CA MET A 79 0.74 -7.04 8.55
C MET A 79 2.17 -7.48 8.20
N GLN A 80 3.00 -7.84 9.19
CA GLN A 80 4.40 -8.23 8.98
C GLN A 80 4.57 -9.42 8.01
N GLY A 81 3.58 -10.31 7.91
CA GLY A 81 3.59 -11.41 6.94
C GLY A 81 3.18 -11.01 5.52
N LEU A 82 2.52 -9.86 5.36
CA LEU A 82 1.88 -9.43 4.11
C LEU A 82 2.57 -8.24 3.45
N PHE A 83 3.09 -7.32 4.25
CA PHE A 83 3.73 -6.10 3.80
C PHE A 83 4.79 -5.66 4.81
N ASP A 84 5.92 -5.18 4.32
CA ASP A 84 6.97 -4.69 5.20
C ASP A 84 6.56 -3.37 5.88
N VAL A 85 6.32 -3.44 7.18
CA VAL A 85 5.94 -2.32 8.04
C VAL A 85 7.07 -1.80 8.93
N SER A 86 8.30 -2.30 8.75
CA SER A 86 9.44 -2.03 9.66
C SER A 86 9.82 -0.55 9.72
N ASP A 87 9.76 0.14 8.58
CA ASP A 87 10.06 1.58 8.47
C ASP A 87 8.85 2.49 8.73
N ILE A 88 7.70 1.93 9.13
CA ILE A 88 6.46 2.67 9.38
C ILE A 88 6.31 2.97 10.88
N LYS A 89 5.81 4.16 11.19
CA LYS A 89 5.53 4.57 12.57
C LYS A 89 4.46 3.67 13.22
N ASN A 90 4.88 2.95 14.25
CA ASN A 90 4.00 2.17 15.11
C ASN A 90 3.22 3.06 16.10
N HIS A 91 2.00 2.64 16.39
CA HIS A 91 1.11 3.27 17.37
C HIS A 91 0.54 2.21 18.30
N THR A 92 0.25 2.58 19.54
CA THR A 92 -0.43 1.69 20.49
C THR A 92 -1.91 2.08 20.57
N HIS A 93 -2.81 1.14 20.30
CA HIS A 93 -4.24 1.31 20.47
C HIS A 93 -4.81 0.09 21.20
N ASN A 94 -5.50 0.30 22.32
CA ASN A 94 -6.09 -0.79 23.13
C ASN A 94 -5.10 -1.96 23.41
N ARG A 95 -3.87 -1.64 23.83
CA ARG A 95 -2.77 -2.59 24.06
C ARG A 95 -2.29 -3.37 22.83
N HIS A 96 -2.73 -2.99 21.63
CA HIS A 96 -2.29 -3.56 20.37
C HIS A 96 -1.36 -2.58 19.66
N THR A 97 -0.25 -3.09 19.12
CA THR A 97 0.61 -2.30 18.24
C THR A 97 0.03 -2.31 16.83
N ILE A 98 -0.33 -1.13 16.35
CA ILE A 98 -0.96 -0.91 15.06
C ILE A 98 -0.15 0.07 14.20
N VAL A 99 -0.31 -0.03 12.90
CA VAL A 99 0.15 0.97 11.92
C VAL A 99 -1.05 1.56 11.21
N TYR A 100 -0.99 2.86 10.91
CA TYR A 100 -2.06 3.50 10.14
C TYR A 100 -1.95 3.15 8.67
N VAL A 101 -3.09 2.91 8.05
CA VAL A 101 -3.21 2.68 6.60
C VAL A 101 -3.19 4.02 5.88
N ASP A 102 -4.06 4.94 6.30
CA ASP A 102 -4.26 6.25 5.68
C ASP A 102 -3.21 7.28 6.13
N VAL A 103 -2.83 8.18 5.23
CA VAL A 103 -2.01 9.36 5.55
C VAL A 103 -2.77 10.31 6.50
N LYS A 104 -2.05 11.02 7.37
CA LYS A 104 -2.61 12.13 8.18
C LYS A 104 -2.29 13.43 7.46
N ASP A 105 -3.21 14.39 7.41
CA ASP A 105 -3.03 15.69 6.71
C ASP A 105 -1.75 16.46 7.08
N GLN A 106 -1.17 16.20 8.25
CA GLN A 106 0.08 16.82 8.74
C GLN A 106 1.29 15.88 8.70
N CYS A 107 1.20 14.77 7.97
CA CYS A 107 2.32 13.87 7.80
C CYS A 107 3.22 14.38 6.67
N ALA A 108 4.46 14.74 7.02
CA ALA A 108 5.54 14.77 6.04
C ALA A 108 5.96 13.31 5.77
N CYS A 109 5.56 12.80 4.60
CA CYS A 109 6.13 11.57 4.05
C CYS A 109 7.63 11.78 3.86
N ARG A 110 8.43 10.77 4.23
CA ARG A 110 9.90 10.84 4.31
C ARG A 110 10.37 11.86 5.36
N ARG A 111 10.44 11.41 6.62
CA ARG A 111 11.11 12.20 7.67
C ARG A 111 12.60 12.33 7.34
N GLU A 112 13.02 13.49 6.86
CA GLU A 112 14.45 13.81 6.75
C GLU A 112 15.04 13.99 8.16
N GLY A 113 16.10 13.23 8.46
CA GLY A 113 16.85 13.31 9.72
C GLY A 113 16.62 12.15 10.68
N GLY A 114 17.51 11.14 10.61
CA GLY A 114 17.91 10.24 11.71
C GLY A 114 16.86 9.36 12.40
N SER A 115 15.58 9.45 12.03
CA SER A 115 14.48 8.70 12.63
C SER A 115 14.47 7.25 12.13
N VAL A 116 14.36 6.29 13.05
CA VAL A 116 14.21 4.85 12.73
C VAL A 116 12.96 4.61 11.86
N THR A 117 11.91 5.41 12.03
CA THR A 117 10.68 5.34 11.22
C THR A 117 10.71 6.38 10.11
N ARG A 118 10.66 5.97 8.85
CA ARG A 118 10.70 6.85 7.67
C ARG A 118 9.31 7.30 7.21
N TYR A 119 8.31 6.44 7.42
CA TYR A 119 6.94 6.65 6.96
C TYR A 119 5.94 6.76 8.12
N CYS A 120 4.86 7.51 7.94
CA CYS A 120 3.81 7.65 8.95
C CYS A 120 2.61 6.71 8.76
N SER A 121 2.47 6.10 7.58
CA SER A 121 1.39 5.20 7.21
C SER A 121 1.82 4.27 6.07
N ILE A 122 1.03 3.22 5.83
CA ILE A 122 1.25 2.28 4.73
C ILE A 122 1.14 3.00 3.38
N GLN A 123 0.08 3.80 3.19
CA GLN A 123 -0.10 4.57 1.95
C GLN A 123 1.10 5.49 1.66
N CYS A 124 1.65 6.15 2.68
CA CYS A 124 2.82 7.01 2.53
C CYS A 124 4.08 6.26 2.05
N LYS A 125 4.27 5.02 2.49
CA LYS A 125 5.38 4.17 2.01
C LYS A 125 5.16 3.75 0.56
N VAL A 126 3.94 3.36 0.25
CA VAL A 126 3.53 2.93 -1.09
C VAL A 126 3.69 4.05 -2.11
N ASP A 127 3.24 5.27 -1.77
CA ASP A 127 3.33 6.43 -2.66
C ASP A 127 4.81 6.79 -2.94
N ASP A 128 5.68 6.77 -1.92
CA ASP A 128 7.13 7.02 -2.09
C ASP A 128 7.81 5.93 -2.94
N GLU A 129 7.48 4.65 -2.75
CA GLU A 129 8.00 3.55 -3.58
C GLU A 129 7.53 3.66 -5.03
N ALA A 130 6.29 4.08 -5.26
CA ALA A 130 5.75 4.32 -6.60
C ALA A 130 6.46 5.49 -7.30
N ASP A 131 6.67 6.61 -6.58
CA ASP A 131 7.38 7.77 -7.12
C ASP A 131 8.82 7.45 -7.50
N LEU A 132 9.53 6.67 -6.67
CA LEU A 132 10.90 6.21 -6.96
C LEU A 132 10.96 5.33 -8.21
N TYR A 133 9.96 4.46 -8.41
CA TYR A 133 9.88 3.63 -9.61
C TYR A 133 9.66 4.47 -10.88
N VAL A 134 8.76 5.46 -10.83
CA VAL A 134 8.49 6.35 -11.97
C VAL A 134 9.71 7.20 -12.32
N HIS A 135 10.40 7.77 -11.32
CA HIS A 135 11.63 8.53 -11.54
C HIS A 135 12.72 7.64 -12.17
N SER A 136 12.94 6.44 -11.62
CA SER A 136 13.90 5.49 -12.18
C SER A 136 13.58 5.11 -13.63
N ALA A 137 12.30 4.93 -13.97
CA ALA A 137 11.90 4.63 -15.34
C ALA A 137 12.18 5.83 -16.27
N TYR A 138 11.85 7.05 -15.84
CA TYR A 138 12.11 8.27 -16.59
C TYR A 138 13.61 8.47 -16.86
N ASP A 139 14.45 8.29 -15.84
CA ASP A 139 15.91 8.41 -15.96
C ASP A 139 16.46 7.39 -16.97
N GLN A 140 15.98 6.14 -16.93
CA GLN A 140 16.36 5.12 -17.92
C GLN A 140 15.92 5.50 -19.34
N PHE A 141 14.73 6.07 -19.52
CA PHE A 141 14.28 6.56 -20.83
C PHE A 141 15.09 7.76 -21.31
N ALA A 142 15.44 8.69 -20.42
CA ALA A 142 16.24 9.86 -20.73
C ALA A 142 17.67 9.47 -21.15
N GLU A 143 18.31 8.55 -20.41
CA GLU A 143 19.62 7.99 -20.73
C GLU A 143 19.60 7.30 -22.12
N ALA A 144 18.59 6.45 -22.37
CA ALA A 144 18.44 5.77 -23.65
C ALA A 144 18.19 6.75 -24.82
N ALA A 145 17.47 7.86 -24.58
CA ALA A 145 17.28 8.92 -25.57
C ALA A 145 18.58 9.69 -25.85
N ALA A 146 19.38 9.98 -24.82
CA ALA A 146 20.67 10.65 -24.96
C ALA A 146 21.68 9.82 -25.76
N VAL A 147 21.76 8.51 -25.52
CA VAL A 147 22.60 7.58 -26.30
C VAL A 147 22.20 7.56 -27.78
N ARG A 148 20.89 7.61 -28.08
CA ARG A 148 20.40 7.67 -29.48
C ARG A 148 20.71 9.01 -30.15
N ALA A 149 20.73 10.11 -29.40
CA ALA A 149 21.06 11.43 -29.92
C ALA A 149 22.53 11.54 -30.31
N SER A 150 23.45 10.97 -29.52
CA SER A 150 24.89 10.99 -29.81
C SER A 150 25.28 10.13 -31.02
N HIS A 151 24.50 9.10 -31.34
CA HIS A 151 24.72 8.23 -32.50
C HIS A 151 24.26 8.83 -33.85
N ARG A 152 23.63 10.01 -33.87
CA ARG A 152 23.28 10.68 -35.13
C ARG A 152 24.56 11.22 -35.79
N LYS A 153 25.01 10.57 -36.86
CA LYS A 153 26.10 11.06 -37.72
C LYS A 153 25.78 12.50 -38.14
N GLY A 154 26.74 13.40 -37.94
CA GLY A 154 26.63 14.83 -38.21
C GLY A 154 26.13 15.13 -39.63
N THR A 155 25.55 16.32 -39.78
CA THR A 155 24.98 16.84 -41.02
C THR A 155 25.91 16.52 -42.20
N PRO A 156 25.44 15.83 -43.26
CA PRO A 156 26.29 15.53 -44.40
C PRO A 156 26.79 16.85 -44.97
N HIS A 157 28.11 17.02 -45.02
CA HIS A 157 28.71 18.17 -45.65
C HIS A 157 28.34 18.11 -47.14
N ARG A 158 27.42 18.99 -47.57
CA ARG A 158 27.07 19.07 -49.00
C ARG A 158 28.35 19.40 -49.76
N SER A 159 28.67 18.58 -50.75
CA SER A 159 29.77 18.84 -51.67
C SER A 159 29.52 20.17 -52.39
N PRO A 160 30.54 21.01 -52.60
CA PRO A 160 30.39 22.25 -53.35
C PRO A 160 29.89 21.92 -54.75
N PHE A 161 28.84 22.60 -55.20
CA PHE A 161 28.42 22.56 -56.59
C PHE A 161 29.44 23.38 -57.40
N TYR A 162 30.15 22.70 -58.31
CA TYR A 162 30.93 23.33 -59.39
C TYR A 162 30.02 23.62 -60.58
#